data_AF-A0A963Q498-F1
#
_entry.id   AF-A0A963Q498-F1
#
_cell.length_a   1.000
_cell.length_b   1.000
_cell.length_c   1.000
_cell.angle_alpha   90.00
_cell.angle_beta   90.00
_cell.angle_gamma   90.00
#
_symmetry.space_group_name_H-M   'P 1'
#
loop_
_entity.id
_entity.type
_entity.pdbx_description
1 polymer ?
#
loop_
_entity_poly.entity_id
_entity_poly.type
_entity_poly.pdbx_seq_one_letter_code
_entity_poly.pdbx_strand_id
1 'polypeptide(L)'
;QCVHFRHAAPEPKVYALNRYDFEAWRHWNIVNDRLAERRYMLGDTYTIVDMAVWGWARMVPYILGGPEAWEKLPHVKRLVDEINARPAAQRAEALKTRHTFKTEVDEEALRSLFPQNERLAKTA
;
A
#
# COMPACT_ATOMS: atom_id res chain seq x y z
N GLN A 1 4.83 -7.17 2.30
CA GLN A 1 5.72 -7.50 3.43
C GLN A 1 6.00 -6.29 4.32
N CYS A 2 6.44 -5.13 3.80
CA CYS A 2 6.68 -3.94 4.62
C CYS A 2 5.49 -3.58 5.53
N VAL A 3 4.27 -3.49 4.98
CA VAL A 3 3.04 -3.25 5.76
C VAL A 3 2.86 -4.21 6.93
N HIS A 4 3.11 -5.51 6.71
CA HIS A 4 2.94 -6.51 7.76
C HIS A 4 3.95 -6.29 8.89
N PHE A 5 5.24 -6.17 8.58
CA PHE A 5 6.26 -5.95 9.62
C PHE A 5 6.10 -4.58 10.31
N ARG A 6 5.63 -3.56 9.60
CA ARG A 6 5.39 -2.24 10.18
C ARG A 6 4.20 -2.24 11.13
N HIS A 7 3.05 -2.79 10.70
CA HIS A 7 1.77 -2.55 11.38
C HIS A 7 1.19 -3.75 12.12
N ALA A 8 1.64 -4.98 11.84
CA ALA A 8 0.96 -6.19 12.32
C ALA A 8 1.87 -7.22 13.01
N ALA A 9 3.11 -7.41 12.53
CA ALA A 9 3.99 -8.43 13.08
C ALA A 9 4.34 -8.13 14.56
N PRO A 10 4.38 -9.15 15.44
CA PRO A 10 4.84 -8.99 16.81
C PRO A 10 6.36 -8.77 16.87
N GLU A 11 6.85 -8.27 18.00
CA GLU A 11 8.29 -8.16 18.25
C GLU A 11 8.94 -9.52 18.56
N PRO A 12 10.26 -9.70 18.29
CA PRO A 12 11.18 -8.73 17.68
C PRO A 12 11.12 -8.70 16.14
N LYS A 13 11.05 -7.51 15.53
CA LYS A 13 10.91 -7.37 14.05
C LYS A 13 11.81 -6.34 13.38
N VAL A 14 12.73 -5.71 14.11
CA VAL A 14 13.56 -4.58 13.64
C VAL A 14 14.28 -4.88 12.31
N TYR A 15 14.98 -6.01 12.22
CA TYR A 15 15.72 -6.38 11.00
C TYR A 15 14.79 -6.62 9.80
N ALA A 16 13.68 -7.33 10.02
CA ALA A 16 12.72 -7.62 8.96
C ALA A 16 12.07 -6.33 8.45
N LEU A 17 11.67 -5.43 9.36
CA LEU A 17 11.15 -4.11 8.97
C LEU A 17 12.17 -3.33 8.15
N ASN A 18 13.42 -3.20 8.61
CA ASN A 18 14.48 -2.52 7.87
C ASN A 18 14.64 -3.06 6.44
N ARG A 19 14.71 -4.39 6.29
CA ARG A 19 14.87 -5.05 4.99
C ARG A 19 13.71 -4.73 4.04
N TYR A 20 12.47 -4.86 4.52
CA TYR A 20 11.30 -4.69 3.66
C TYR A 20 10.91 -3.22 3.44
N ASP A 21 11.25 -2.33 4.37
CA ASP A 21 11.09 -0.89 4.19
C ASP A 21 12.03 -0.36 3.11
N PHE A 22 13.31 -0.73 3.18
CA PHE A 22 14.30 -0.40 2.15
C PHE A 22 13.82 -0.83 0.76
N GLU A 23 13.32 -2.06 0.65
CA GLU A 23 12.83 -2.60 -0.63
C GLU A 23 11.53 -1.91 -1.11
N ALA A 24 10.65 -1.52 -0.18
CA ALA A 24 9.46 -0.75 -0.54
C ALA A 24 9.83 0.62 -1.11
N TRP A 25 10.79 1.33 -0.49
CA TRP A 25 11.34 2.57 -1.03
C TRP A 25 11.98 2.37 -2.40
N ARG A 26 12.80 1.32 -2.58
CA ARG A 26 13.43 1.01 -3.87
C ARG A 26 12.40 0.84 -4.99
N HIS A 27 11.33 0.08 -4.75
CA HIS A 27 10.26 -0.10 -5.73
C HIS A 27 9.54 1.21 -6.07
N TRP A 28 9.17 2.00 -5.06
CA TRP A 28 8.47 3.26 -5.31
C TRP A 28 9.35 4.30 -6.01
N ASN A 29 10.65 4.33 -5.72
CA ASN A 29 11.59 5.19 -6.45
C ASN A 29 11.68 4.79 -7.93
N ILE A 30 11.74 3.50 -8.26
CA ILE A 30 11.72 3.04 -9.67
C ILE A 30 10.44 3.50 -10.38
N VAL A 31 9.28 3.38 -9.72
CA VAL A 31 8.01 3.84 -10.29
C VAL A 31 8.00 5.37 -10.44
N ASN A 32 8.52 6.10 -9.45
CA ASN A 32 8.62 7.56 -9.47
C ASN A 32 9.51 8.05 -10.62
N ASP A 33 10.70 7.45 -10.77
CA ASP A 33 11.65 7.80 -11.84
C ASP A 33 11.06 7.48 -13.22
N ARG A 34 10.36 6.33 -13.34
CA ARG A 34 9.64 5.97 -14.58
C ARG A 34 8.60 7.01 -14.97
N LEU A 35 7.88 7.55 -13.99
CA LEU A 35 6.81 8.55 -14.15
C LEU A 35 7.33 9.99 -14.23
N ALA A 36 8.61 10.23 -13.99
CA ALA A 36 9.25 11.53 -14.19
C ALA A 36 9.27 11.92 -15.68
N GLU A 37 9.48 10.94 -16.54
CA GLU A 37 9.62 11.12 -17.99
C GLU A 37 8.33 10.83 -18.77
N ARG A 38 7.29 10.30 -18.11
CA ARG A 38 6.09 9.76 -18.78
C ARG A 38 4.83 10.12 -18.03
N ARG A 39 3.77 10.40 -18.78
CA ARG A 39 2.45 10.70 -18.20
C ARG A 39 1.85 9.48 -17.47
N TYR A 40 1.99 8.29 -18.05
CA TYR A 40 1.54 7.01 -17.50
C TYR A 40 2.66 5.96 -17.59
N MET A 41 2.48 4.80 -16.96
CA MET A 41 3.53 3.77 -16.86
C MET A 41 4.06 3.28 -18.22
N LEU A 42 3.18 3.25 -19.23
CA LEU A 42 3.46 2.80 -20.59
C LEU A 42 3.48 3.93 -21.65
N GLY A 43 3.64 5.19 -21.24
CA GLY A 43 3.70 6.34 -22.15
C GLY A 43 2.57 7.33 -21.90
N ASP A 44 1.92 7.80 -22.97
CA ASP A 44 0.90 8.87 -22.86
C ASP A 44 -0.54 8.36 -22.74
N THR A 45 -0.74 7.04 -22.85
CA THR A 45 -2.05 6.41 -22.76
C THR A 45 -2.23 5.71 -21.42
N TYR A 46 -3.37 5.97 -20.76
CA TYR A 46 -3.78 5.28 -19.54
C TYR A 46 -4.15 3.82 -19.82
N THR A 47 -3.63 2.89 -19.01
CA THR A 47 -3.83 1.45 -19.19
C THR A 47 -4.19 0.74 -17.89
N ILE A 48 -4.39 -0.58 -17.96
CA ILE A 48 -4.58 -1.43 -16.78
C ILE A 48 -3.35 -1.40 -15.85
N VAL A 49 -2.16 -1.06 -16.37
CA VAL A 49 -0.94 -0.97 -15.56
C VAL A 49 -1.05 0.19 -14.58
N ASP A 50 -1.59 1.32 -15.03
CA ASP A 50 -1.83 2.50 -14.18
C ASP A 50 -2.91 2.21 -13.14
N MET A 51 -3.95 1.45 -13.50
CA MET A 51 -4.95 0.95 -12.54
C MET A 51 -4.32 0.10 -11.44
N ALA A 52 -3.44 -0.85 -11.81
CA ALA A 52 -2.77 -1.72 -10.87
C ALA A 52 -1.81 -0.93 -9.95
N VAL A 53 -1.04 0.01 -10.50
CA VAL A 53 -0.17 0.90 -9.72
C VAL A 53 -0.99 1.75 -8.76
N TRP A 54 -2.07 2.39 -9.24
CA TRP A 54 -2.97 3.20 -8.42
C TRP A 54 -3.62 2.42 -7.27
N GLY A 55 -3.90 1.12 -7.49
CA GLY A 55 -4.36 0.19 -6.47
C GLY A 55 -3.51 0.22 -5.20
N TRP A 56 -2.19 0.25 -5.36
CA TRP A 56 -1.22 0.30 -4.26
C TRP A 56 -0.77 1.72 -3.91
N ALA A 57 -0.66 2.61 -4.90
CA ALA A 57 -0.08 3.94 -4.73
C ALA A 57 -0.88 4.80 -3.76
N ARG A 58 -2.21 4.67 -3.71
CA ARG A 58 -3.05 5.36 -2.73
C ARG A 58 -2.70 5.06 -1.27
N MET A 59 -2.05 3.93 -1.01
CA MET A 59 -1.63 3.50 0.33
C MET A 59 -0.16 3.81 0.62
N VAL A 60 0.56 4.51 -0.26
CA VAL A 60 2.00 4.82 -0.10
C VAL A 60 2.34 5.40 1.28
N PRO A 61 1.62 6.40 1.83
CA PRO A 61 1.90 6.91 3.17
C PRO A 61 1.81 5.83 4.25
N TYR A 62 0.79 4.97 4.16
CA TYR A 62 0.64 3.86 5.10
C TYR A 62 1.74 2.81 4.93
N ILE A 63 2.15 2.51 3.69
CA ILE A 63 3.21 1.55 3.38
C ILE A 63 4.58 2.06 3.89
N LEU A 64 4.90 3.35 3.66
CA LEU A 64 6.21 3.94 3.92
C LEU A 64 6.31 4.69 5.26
N GLY A 65 5.21 4.73 6.03
CA GLY A 65 5.23 5.15 7.42
C GLY A 65 4.88 6.60 7.70
N GLY A 66 4.38 7.35 6.71
CA GLY A 66 3.95 8.73 6.93
C GLY A 66 3.62 9.49 5.65
N PRO A 67 2.91 10.62 5.76
CA PRO A 67 2.54 11.49 4.63
C PRO A 67 3.76 12.12 3.93
N GLU A 68 4.91 12.21 4.61
CA GLU A 68 6.17 12.75 4.10
C GLU A 68 6.69 11.95 2.89
N ALA A 69 6.18 10.72 2.69
CA ALA A 69 6.45 9.95 1.49
C ALA A 69 6.10 10.69 0.20
N TRP A 70 5.09 11.56 0.22
CA TRP A 70 4.69 12.32 -0.95
C TRP A 70 5.66 13.40 -1.37
N GLU A 71 6.48 13.90 -0.44
CA GLU A 71 7.54 14.86 -0.76
C GLU A 71 8.66 14.19 -1.55
N LYS A 72 8.89 12.90 -1.31
CA LYS A 72 9.93 12.10 -1.98
C LYS A 72 9.46 11.40 -3.25
N LEU A 73 8.15 11.27 -3.45
CA LEU A 73 7.55 10.56 -4.59
C LEU A 73 6.58 11.46 -5.39
N PRO A 74 7.02 12.64 -5.88
CA PRO A 74 6.14 13.63 -6.50
C PRO A 74 5.47 13.13 -7.78
N HIS A 75 6.15 12.29 -8.57
CA HIS A 75 5.61 11.79 -9.85
C HIS A 75 4.59 10.68 -9.65
N VAL A 76 4.78 9.85 -8.61
CA VAL A 76 3.74 8.90 -8.16
C VAL A 76 2.54 9.66 -7.64
N LYS A 77 2.76 10.72 -6.83
CA LYS A 77 1.68 11.56 -6.32
C LYS A 77 0.86 12.17 -7.46
N ARG A 78 1.50 12.74 -8.48
CA ARG A 78 0.84 13.25 -9.69
C ARG A 78 -0.06 12.18 -10.32
N LEU A 79 0.45 10.97 -10.53
CA LEU A 79 -0.33 9.87 -11.11
C LEU A 79 -1.57 9.56 -10.25
N VAL A 80 -1.40 9.48 -8.93
CA VAL A 80 -2.51 9.22 -8.00
C VAL A 80 -3.57 10.31 -8.07
N ASP A 81 -3.17 11.59 -8.04
CA ASP A 81 -4.09 12.73 -8.12
C ASP A 81 -4.86 12.73 -9.45
N GLU A 82 -4.16 12.49 -10.57
CA GLU A 82 -4.76 12.43 -11.91
C GLU A 82 -5.79 11.29 -12.03
N ILE A 83 -5.49 10.11 -11.47
CA ILE A 83 -6.43 8.98 -11.48
C ILE A 83 -7.60 9.22 -10.52
N ASN A 84 -7.37 9.82 -9.35
CA ASN A 84 -8.42 10.17 -8.38
C ASN A 84 -9.44 11.17 -8.94
N ALA A 85 -9.03 12.03 -9.87
CA ALA A 85 -9.93 12.96 -10.55
C ALA A 85 -10.92 12.25 -11.51
N ARG A 86 -10.70 10.96 -11.84
CA ARG A 86 -11.57 10.22 -12.77
C ARG A 86 -12.87 9.79 -12.07
N PRO A 87 -14.04 9.92 -12.73
CA PRO A 87 -15.31 9.48 -12.14
C PRO A 87 -15.35 8.00 -11.73
N ALA A 88 -14.61 7.13 -12.42
CA ALA A 88 -14.51 5.72 -12.07
C ALA A 88 -13.76 5.48 -10.74
N ALA A 89 -12.69 6.23 -10.48
CA ALA A 89 -11.94 6.15 -9.23
C ALA A 89 -12.80 6.62 -8.04
N GLN A 90 -13.53 7.72 -8.22
CA GLN A 90 -14.47 8.22 -7.21
C GLN A 90 -15.58 7.20 -6.89
N ARG A 91 -16.13 6.53 -7.91
CA ARG A 91 -17.11 5.45 -7.69
C ARG A 91 -16.51 4.26 -6.95
N ALA A 92 -15.25 3.90 -7.21
CA ALA A 92 -14.56 2.85 -6.50
C ALA A 92 -14.33 3.21 -5.02
N GLU A 93 -13.89 4.44 -4.74
CA GLU A 93 -13.73 4.94 -3.36
C GLU A 93 -15.04 4.96 -2.58
N ALA A 94 -16.15 5.26 -3.26
CA ALA A 94 -17.49 5.26 -2.65
C ALA A 94 -18.00 3.87 -2.29
N LEU A 95 -17.37 2.77 -2.71
CA LEU A 95 -17.81 1.42 -2.32
C LEU A 95 -17.67 1.19 -0.82
N LYS A 96 -16.70 1.83 -0.16
CA LYS A 96 -16.51 1.70 1.29
C LYS A 96 -17.66 2.29 2.11
N THR A 97 -18.45 3.20 1.53
CA THR A 97 -19.62 3.79 2.21
C THR A 97 -20.90 2.99 1.97
N ARG A 98 -20.87 2.04 1.03
CA ARG A 98 -22.01 1.17 0.71
C ARG A 98 -22.11 -0.06 1.61
N HIS A 99 -21.03 -0.39 2.31
CA HIS A 99 -20.96 -1.55 3.18
C HIS A 99 -20.26 -1.18 4.49
N THR A 100 -20.79 -1.67 5.61
CA THR A 100 -20.11 -1.58 6.90
C THR A 100 -19.05 -2.65 6.94
N PHE A 101 -17.79 -2.24 6.79
CA PHE A 101 -16.64 -3.14 6.97
C PHE A 101 -16.23 -3.15 8.44
N LYS A 102 -15.94 -4.34 8.99
CA LYS A 102 -15.35 -4.47 10.33
C LYS A 102 -13.99 -3.78 10.33
N THR A 103 -13.78 -2.83 11.24
CA THR A 103 -12.54 -2.07 11.38
C THR A 103 -11.71 -2.50 12.59
N GLU A 104 -12.36 -3.12 13.58
CA GLU A 104 -11.70 -3.61 14.78
C GLU A 104 -10.96 -4.93 14.50
N VAL A 105 -9.72 -5.00 14.97
CA VAL A 105 -8.87 -6.19 14.88
C VAL A 105 -8.91 -6.90 16.24
N ASP A 106 -10.03 -7.56 16.52
CA ASP A 106 -10.24 -8.39 17.71
C ASP A 106 -9.63 -9.79 17.57
N GLU A 107 -9.79 -10.64 18.58
CA GLU A 107 -9.23 -12.00 18.57
C GLU A 107 -9.73 -12.85 17.39
N GLU A 108 -11.00 -12.72 17.02
CA GLU A 108 -11.58 -13.42 15.87
C GLU A 108 -10.96 -12.94 14.55
N ALA A 109 -10.79 -11.62 14.39
CA ALA A 109 -10.13 -11.03 13.25
C ALA A 109 -8.65 -11.46 13.18
N LEU A 110 -7.93 -11.46 14.30
CA LEU A 110 -6.54 -11.93 14.37
C LEU A 110 -6.43 -13.41 14.00
N ARG A 111 -7.35 -14.26 14.48
CA ARG A 111 -7.38 -15.68 14.12
C ARG A 111 -7.65 -15.88 12.62
N SER A 112 -8.49 -15.03 12.03
CA SER A 112 -8.79 -15.08 10.59
C SER A 112 -7.66 -14.53 9.71
N LEU A 113 -6.99 -13.45 10.15
CA LEU A 113 -5.91 -12.79 9.41
C LEU A 113 -4.57 -13.52 9.53
N PHE A 114 -4.30 -14.13 10.70
CA PHE A 114 -3.03 -14.80 11.01
C PHE A 114 -3.26 -16.19 11.62
N PRO A 115 -3.97 -17.10 10.94
CA PRO A 115 -4.27 -18.44 11.47
C PRO A 115 -3.01 -19.26 11.79
N GLN A 116 -1.90 -18.96 11.12
CA GLN A 116 -0.60 -19.60 11.39
C GLN A 116 -0.08 -19.37 12.83
N ASN A 117 -0.56 -18.34 13.53
CA ASN A 117 -0.13 -18.04 14.90
C ASN A 117 -0.57 -19.11 15.91
N GLU A 118 -1.58 -19.92 15.60
CA GLU A 118 -1.99 -21.06 16.45
C GLU A 118 -0.84 -22.07 16.67
N ARG A 119 0.13 -22.13 15.75
CA ARG A 119 1.31 -23.00 15.90
C ARG A 119 2.24 -22.54 17.02
N LEU A 120 2.27 -21.23 17.30
CA LEU A 120 3.08 -20.65 18.37
C LEU A 120 2.50 -21.00 19.74
N ALA A 121 1.17 -20.96 19.88
CA ALA A 121 0.48 -21.29 21.13
C ALA A 121 0.65 -22.76 21.56
N LYS A 122 0.93 -23.67 20.62
CA LYS A 122 1.18 -25.10 20.90
C LYS A 122 2.62 -25.41 21.31
N THR A 123 3.52 -24.45 21.14
CA THR A 123 4.97 -24.62 21.38
C THR A 123 5.44 -23.86 22.62
N ALA A 124 4.55 -23.08 23.24
CA ALA A 124 4.75 -22.38 24.51
C ALA A 124 4.19 -23.21 25.67
#